data_AF-A0A845R254-F1
#
_entry.id   AF-A0A845R254-F1
#
_cell.length_a   1.000
_cell.length_b   1.000
_cell.length_c   1.000
_cell.angle_alpha   90.00
_cell.angle_beta   90.00
_cell.angle_gamma   90.00
#
_symmetry.space_group_name_H-M   'P 1'
#
loop_
_entity.id
_entity.type
_entity.pdbx_description
1 polymer ?
#
loop_
_entity_poly.entity_id
_entity_poly.type
_entity_poly.pdbx_seq_one_letter_code
_entity_poly.pdbx_strand_id
1 'polypeptide(L)'
;MNQKYYQINIEGELINIDLSNHSLKRCEERGISKYEIYSLILKLGENLLDLRNGEQFAIVDKETGVGIVNQITAEYGEIFITVITAIHNDNIWISKGTKVLNVNEVYECIA
;
A
#
# COMPACT_ATOMS: atom_id res chain seq x y z
N MET A 1 -12.82 -20.11 0.93
CA MET A 1 -13.09 -18.67 0.76
C MET A 1 -12.20 -18.20 -0.36
N ASN A 2 -12.77 -17.69 -1.47
CA ASN A 2 -11.96 -17.03 -2.51
C ASN A 2 -11.56 -15.66 -1.98
N GLN A 3 -10.34 -15.55 -1.46
CA GLN A 3 -9.75 -14.27 -1.11
C GLN A 3 -9.50 -13.52 -2.43
N LYS A 4 -10.23 -12.43 -2.67
CA LYS A 4 -10.10 -11.62 -3.88
C LYS A 4 -9.02 -10.59 -3.65
N TYR A 5 -7.83 -10.86 -4.16
CA TYR A 5 -6.77 -9.87 -4.27
C TYR A 5 -7.09 -8.88 -5.39
N TYR A 6 -6.61 -7.64 -5.26
CA TYR A 6 -6.56 -6.70 -6.37
C TYR A 6 -5.18 -6.80 -7.04
N GLN A 7 -5.15 -7.06 -8.34
CA GLN A 7 -3.89 -7.27 -9.06
C GLN A 7 -3.49 -6.00 -9.82
N ILE A 8 -2.23 -5.61 -9.67
CA ILE A 8 -1.61 -4.56 -10.47
C ILE A 8 -0.39 -5.13 -11.20
N ASN A 9 -0.06 -4.55 -12.35
CA ASN A 9 1.17 -4.85 -13.08
C ASN A 9 2.07 -3.62 -13.02
N ILE A 10 3.31 -3.80 -12.57
CA ILE A 10 4.35 -2.75 -12.50
C ILE A 10 5.57 -3.30 -13.24
N GLU A 11 5.94 -2.68 -14.37
CA GLU A 11 7.11 -3.09 -15.18
C GLU A 11 7.14 -4.60 -15.54
N GLY A 12 5.97 -5.18 -15.81
CA GLY A 12 5.84 -6.61 -16.14
C GLY A 12 5.67 -7.52 -14.92
N GLU A 13 5.92 -7.03 -13.71
CA GLU A 13 5.74 -7.78 -12.47
C GLU A 13 4.29 -7.70 -11.99
N LEU A 14 3.70 -8.86 -11.68
CA LEU A 14 2.34 -8.96 -11.13
C LEU A 14 2.39 -8.89 -9.60
N ILE A 15 1.71 -7.88 -9.05
CA ILE A 15 1.63 -7.66 -7.61
C ILE A 15 0.17 -7.83 -7.16
N ASN A 16 -0.03 -8.69 -6.17
CA ASN A 16 -1.32 -8.97 -5.56
C ASN A 16 -1.49 -8.13 -4.29
N ILE A 17 -2.49 -7.25 -4.25
CA ILE A 17 -2.81 -6.43 -3.08
C ILE A 17 -3.93 -7.10 -2.30
N ASP A 18 -3.66 -7.41 -1.03
CA ASP A 18 -4.60 -7.99 -0.08
C ASP A 18 -4.92 -7.00 1.03
N LEU A 19 -6.21 -6.78 1.28
CA LEU A 19 -6.65 -6.01 2.45
C LEU A 19 -7.02 -6.99 3.55
N SER A 20 -6.19 -7.03 4.61
CA SER A 20 -6.50 -7.82 5.80
C SER A 20 -7.85 -7.40 6.39
N ASN A 21 -8.52 -8.33 7.08
CA ASN A 21 -9.75 -8.03 7.83
C ASN A 21 -9.58 -6.85 8.80
N HIS A 22 -8.37 -6.70 9.37
CA HIS A 22 -8.04 -5.56 10.21
C HIS A 22 -8.08 -4.26 9.41
N SER A 23 -7.38 -4.19 8.28
CA SER A 23 -7.36 -3.00 7.42
C SER A 23 -8.75 -2.63 6.89
N LEU A 24 -9.57 -3.61 6.48
CA LEU A 24 -10.94 -3.35 6.01
C LEU A 24 -11.80 -2.68 7.08
N LYS A 25 -11.76 -3.20 8.31
CA LYS A 25 -12.45 -2.59 9.44
C LYS A 25 -11.96 -1.16 9.70
N ARG A 26 -10.65 -0.94 9.60
CA ARG A 26 -10.04 0.39 9.81
C ARG A 26 -10.44 1.40 8.74
N CYS A 27 -10.58 0.95 7.50
CA CYS A 27 -11.10 1.75 6.40
C CYS A 27 -12.56 2.14 6.64
N GLU A 28 -13.41 1.20 7.03
CA GLU A 28 -14.83 1.46 7.34
C GLU A 28 -15.00 2.46 8.50
N GLU A 29 -14.27 2.27 9.61
CA GLU A 29 -14.28 3.18 10.78
C GLU A 29 -13.88 4.63 10.43
N ARG A 30 -13.14 4.83 9.33
CA ARG A 30 -12.53 6.11 8.95
C ARG A 30 -13.10 6.70 7.67
N GLY A 31 -14.08 6.03 7.04
CA GLY A 31 -14.61 6.44 5.74
C GLY A 31 -13.58 6.39 4.60
N ILE A 32 -12.52 5.59 4.73
CA ILE A 32 -11.49 5.45 3.69
C ILE A 32 -11.94 4.38 2.70
N SER A 33 -11.92 4.71 1.42
CA SER A 33 -12.28 3.76 0.36
C SER A 33 -11.14 2.77 0.12
N LYS A 34 -11.45 1.49 -0.11
CA LYS A 34 -10.43 0.52 -0.58
C LYS A 34 -9.75 0.95 -1.88
N TYR A 35 -10.44 1.71 -2.73
CA TYR A 35 -9.87 2.23 -3.99
C TYR A 35 -8.82 3.30 -3.74
N GLU A 36 -8.94 4.06 -2.65
CA GLU A 36 -7.94 5.02 -2.21
C GLU A 36 -6.66 4.30 -1.77
N ILE A 37 -6.80 3.21 -1.00
CA ILE A 37 -5.69 2.33 -0.62
C ILE A 37 -4.96 1.80 -1.87
N TYR A 38 -5.70 1.25 -2.84
CA TYR A 38 -5.12 0.76 -4.09
C TYR A 38 -4.41 1.87 -4.87
N SER A 39 -5.00 3.07 -4.93
CA SER A 39 -4.38 4.21 -5.59
C SER A 39 -3.07 4.61 -4.92
N LEU A 40 -3.01 4.65 -3.58
CA LEU A 40 -1.79 4.98 -2.85
C LEU A 40 -0.66 4.00 -3.13
N ILE A 41 -0.97 2.69 -3.16
CA ILE A 41 0.03 1.66 -3.49
C ILE A 41 0.47 1.80 -4.94
N LEU A 42 -0.46 2.00 -5.88
CA LEU A 42 -0.15 2.17 -7.29
C LEU A 42 0.76 3.37 -7.56
N LYS A 43 0.53 4.49 -6.87
CA LYS A 43 1.35 5.71 -7.03
C LYS A 43 2.82 5.52 -6.64
N LEU A 44 3.18 4.47 -5.89
CA LEU A 44 4.59 4.16 -5.63
C LEU A 44 5.33 3.70 -6.88
N GLY A 45 4.63 3.11 -7.86
CA GLY A 45 5.22 2.65 -9.11
C GLY A 45 6.39 1.69 -8.89
N GLU A 46 7.48 1.92 -9.62
CA GLU A 46 8.72 1.13 -9.56
C GLU A 46 9.37 1.09 -8.18
N ASN A 47 9.11 2.05 -7.29
CA ASN A 47 9.63 2.02 -5.91
C ASN A 47 9.15 0.79 -5.12
N LEU A 48 8.08 0.14 -5.56
CA LEU A 48 7.64 -1.14 -5.00
C LEU A 48 8.64 -2.26 -5.25
N LEU A 49 9.37 -2.22 -6.37
CA LEU A 49 10.34 -3.24 -6.78
C LEU A 49 11.63 -3.19 -5.95
N ASP A 50 11.90 -2.05 -5.31
CA ASP A 50 13.04 -1.88 -4.39
C ASP A 50 12.80 -2.48 -3.00
N LEU A 51 11.58 -2.91 -2.69
CA LEU A 51 11.23 -3.47 -1.40
C LEU A 51 11.67 -4.93 -1.30
N ARG A 52 12.18 -5.32 -0.13
CA ARG A 52 12.66 -6.68 0.10
C ARG A 52 11.54 -7.59 0.60
N ASN A 53 11.64 -8.88 0.28
CA ASN A 53 10.71 -9.87 0.82
C ASN A 53 10.64 -9.80 2.37
N GLY A 54 9.43 -9.67 2.91
CA GLY A 54 9.15 -9.53 4.34
C GLY A 54 9.20 -8.09 4.87
N GLU A 55 9.59 -7.11 4.05
CA GLU A 55 9.74 -5.71 4.45
C GLU A 55 8.39 -5.05 4.74
N GLN A 56 8.34 -4.30 5.84
CA GLN A 56 7.20 -3.44 6.16
C GLN A 56 7.46 -2.03 5.65
N PHE A 57 6.45 -1.45 5.01
CA PHE A 57 6.52 -0.09 4.51
C PHE A 57 5.21 0.65 4.81
N ALA A 58 5.34 1.95 5.06
CA ALA A 58 4.23 2.85 5.25
C ALA A 58 4.14 3.82 4.08
N ILE A 59 2.93 4.06 3.59
CA ILE A 59 2.64 5.13 2.64
C ILE A 59 1.91 6.21 3.41
N VAL A 60 2.38 7.45 3.31
CA VAL A 60 1.72 8.60 3.93
C VAL A 60 1.37 9.60 2.85
N ASP A 61 0.08 9.80 2.65
CA ASP A 61 -0.44 10.83 1.76
C ASP A 61 -0.91 12.04 2.57
N LYS A 62 -0.25 13.17 2.32
CA LYS A 62 -0.55 14.43 2.99
C LYS A 62 -1.78 15.11 2.41
N GLU A 63 -2.11 14.86 1.15
CA GLU A 63 -3.24 15.49 0.47
C GLU A 63 -4.57 14.91 0.95
N THR A 64 -4.65 13.58 1.00
CA THR A 64 -5.86 12.87 1.42
C THR A 64 -5.98 12.71 2.93
N GLY A 65 -4.89 12.92 3.68
CA GLY A 65 -4.93 12.69 5.11
C GLY A 65 -4.80 11.22 5.51
N VAL A 66 -4.39 10.34 4.59
CA VAL A 66 -4.39 8.88 4.77
C VAL A 66 -2.98 8.33 4.89
N GLY A 67 -2.75 7.51 5.90
CA GLY A 67 -1.59 6.66 6.05
C GLY A 67 -1.97 5.19 6.00
N ILE A 68 -1.17 4.37 5.33
CA ILE A 68 -1.34 2.92 5.33
C ILE A 68 -0.04 2.23 5.69
N VAL A 69 -0.14 1.13 6.44
CA VAL A 69 0.99 0.26 6.76
C VAL A 69 0.80 -1.06 6.06
N ASN A 70 1.83 -1.49 5.36
CA ASN A 70 1.83 -2.65 4.49
C ASN A 70 3.02 -3.55 4.82
N GLN A 71 2.92 -4.80 4.38
CA GLN A 71 4.05 -5.72 4.28
C GLN A 71 4.08 -6.30 2.88
N ILE A 72 5.28 -6.35 2.28
CA ILE A 72 5.50 -7.08 1.04
C ILE A 72 6.01 -8.49 1.34
N THR A 73 5.48 -9.49 0.66
CA THR A 73 5.98 -10.86 0.67
C THR A 73 6.11 -11.39 -0.75
N ALA A 74 7.09 -12.26 -0.97
CA ALA A 74 7.27 -12.99 -2.20
C ALA A 74 7.34 -14.48 -1.88
N GLU A 75 6.33 -15.24 -2.32
CA GLU A 75 6.21 -16.67 -2.08
C GLU A 75 5.73 -17.36 -3.36
N TYR A 76 6.31 -18.52 -3.68
CA TYR A 76 5.94 -19.32 -4.85
C TYR A 76 6.00 -18.58 -6.21
N GLY A 77 6.83 -17.54 -6.31
CA GLY A 77 6.96 -16.72 -7.53
C GLY A 77 5.89 -15.63 -7.66
N GLU A 78 5.05 -15.43 -6.64
CA GLU A 78 4.04 -14.37 -6.59
C GLU A 78 4.44 -13.30 -5.57
N ILE A 79 4.19 -12.03 -5.91
CA ILE A 79 4.40 -10.90 -5.01
C ILE A 79 3.06 -10.50 -4.39
N PHE A 80 3.04 -10.33 -3.08
CA PHE A 80 1.89 -9.90 -2.32
C PHE A 80 2.23 -8.63 -1.53
N ILE A 81 1.30 -7.67 -1.55
CA ILE A 81 1.29 -6.55 -0.62
C ILE A 81 0.07 -6.73 0.28
N THR A 82 0.31 -7.04 1.55
CA THR A 82 -0.75 -7.12 2.55
C THR A 82 -0.87 -5.78 3.25
N VAL A 83 -2.05 -5.15 3.13
CA VAL A 83 -2.41 -3.95 3.89
C VAL A 83 -2.76 -4.38 5.31
N ILE A 84 -1.95 -3.96 6.27
CA ILE A 84 -2.10 -4.30 7.68
C ILE A 84 -3.12 -3.37 8.33
N THR A 85 -3.00 -2.07 8.11
CA THR A 85 -3.90 -1.06 8.70
C THR A 85 -3.96 0.21 7.85
N ALA A 86 -5.05 0.95 8.01
CA ALA A 86 -5.25 2.30 7.49
C ALA A 86 -5.51 3.26 8.66
N ILE A 87 -4.89 4.43 8.61
CA ILE A 87 -4.87 5.43 9.68
C ILE A 87 -4.96 6.83 9.09
N HIS A 88 -5.54 7.78 9.83
CA HIS A 88 -5.41 9.19 9.46
C HIS A 88 -3.99 9.68 9.73
N ASN A 89 -3.48 10.55 8.86
CA ASN A 89 -2.10 11.01 8.90
C ASN A 89 -1.77 11.85 10.16
N ASP A 90 -2.78 12.42 10.80
CA ASP A 90 -2.68 13.18 12.06
C ASP A 90 -2.26 12.33 13.27
N ASN A 91 -2.30 10.99 13.17
CA ASN A 91 -2.04 10.05 14.28
C ASN A 91 -1.08 8.91 13.91
N ILE A 92 -0.15 9.13 12.99
CA ILE A 92 0.76 8.06 12.54
C ILE A 92 1.91 7.87 13.53
N TRP A 93 1.96 6.69 14.15
CA TRP A 93 3.14 6.18 14.83
C TRP A 93 3.72 5.02 14.02
N ILE A 94 4.95 5.17 13.52
CA ILE A 94 5.61 4.18 12.67
C ILE A 94 6.66 3.44 13.51
N SER A 95 6.54 2.11 13.57
CA SER A 95 7.50 1.25 14.26
C SER A 95 8.91 1.40 13.67
N LYS A 96 9.93 1.25 14.52
CA LYS A 96 11.33 1.24 14.08
C LYS A 96 11.55 0.12 13.05
N GLY A 97 12.16 0.47 11.91
CA GLY A 97 12.48 -0.47 10.82
C GLY A 97 11.47 -0.49 9.67
N THR A 98 10.35 0.23 9.79
CA THR A 98 9.41 0.43 8.67
C THR A 98 9.94 1.51 7.73
N LYS A 99 10.02 1.21 6.43
CA LYS A 99 10.36 2.19 5.39
C LYS A 99 9.17 3.13 5.16
N VAL A 100 9.40 4.45 5.14
CA VAL A 100 8.34 5.42 4.87
C VAL A 100 8.50 5.92 3.44
N LEU A 101 7.46 5.72 2.63
CA LEU A 101 7.42 6.17 1.25
C LEU A 101 6.42 7.33 1.15
N ASN A 102 6.87 8.41 0.50
CA ASN A 102 6.05 9.58 0.26
C ASN A 102 5.61 9.58 -1.20
N VAL A 103 4.35 9.94 -1.44
CA VAL A 103 3.70 9.82 -2.75
C VAL A 103 3.76 11.11 -3.57
N ASN A 104 4.34 12.16 -2.99
CA ASN A 104 4.39 13.49 -3.59
C ASN A 104 5.56 13.64 -4.58
N GLU A 105 5.49 12.91 -5.68
CA GLU A 105 6.07 13.29 -6.96
C GLU A 105 4.97 13.13 -8.02
N VAL A 106 4.26 14.23 -8.30
CA VAL A 106 3.28 14.30 -9.38
C VAL A 106 4.05 14.17 -10.69
N TYR A 107 4.00 13.01 -11.33
CA TYR A 107 4.41 12.88 -12.71
C TYR A 107 3.36 13.59 -13.57
N GLU A 108 3.67 14.81 -14.02
CA GLU A 108 2.92 15.44 -15.11
C GLU A 108 3.07 14.54 -16.34
N CYS A 109 1.97 13.91 -16.76
CA CYS A 109 1.90 13.24 -18.05
C CYS A 109 2.16 14.27 -19.15
N ILE A 110 3.32 14.18 -19.79
CA ILE A 110 3.58 14.88 -21.04
C ILE A 110 2.84 14.10 -22.13
N ALA A 111 1.81 14.72 -22.70
CA ALA A 111 1.02 14.20 -23.83
C ALA A 111 1.86 14.12 -25.12
#